data_AF-A0A7W6AC14-F1
#
_entry.id   AF-A0A7W6AC14-F1
#
_cell.length_a   1.000
_cell.length_b   1.000
_cell.length_c   1.000
_cell.angle_alpha   90.00
_cell.angle_beta   90.00
_cell.angle_gamma   90.00
#
_symmetry.space_group_name_H-M   'P 1'
#
loop_
_entity.id
_entity.type
_entity.pdbx_description
1 polymer ?
#
loop_
_entity_poly.entity_id
_entity_poly.type
_entity_poly.pdbx_seq_one_letter_code
_entity_poly.pdbx_strand_id
1 'polypeptide(L)'
;MTAAYRLKGIGWFGSCVAVVLGFYLVSLQVAAERKKLDDVNTRIRTAERDIRALETEFDTRANLAQLEKWNGDTLALTAPIAGQFVGDETQLASLDVRRGPAGGAIQTAALLVPSQPQPVEPLPVPAAQPNIQTIAPAPVVKLAKVDLPKPQVVKAVSERIVTAKVGKPAPIAQVRTAAAVAKVRPQAVAMLDRQLLSDTTLGDILKGAKSESRRQR
;
A
#
# COMPACT_ATOMS: atom_id res chain seq x y z
N MET A 1 -43.83 11.50 -69.99
CA MET A 1 -43.60 10.37 -69.05
C MET A 1 -42.11 10.17 -68.71
N THR A 2 -41.27 11.20 -68.72
CA THR A 2 -39.80 11.06 -68.71
C THR A 2 -39.14 11.04 -67.33
N ALA A 3 -39.80 11.62 -66.31
CA ALA A 3 -39.25 11.73 -64.95
C ALA A 3 -39.09 10.37 -64.24
N ALA A 4 -40.02 9.44 -64.44
CA ALA A 4 -40.05 8.13 -63.78
C ALA A 4 -38.79 7.28 -64.08
N TYR A 5 -38.25 7.36 -65.29
CA TYR A 5 -37.00 6.66 -65.65
C TYR A 5 -35.76 7.24 -64.96
N ARG A 6 -35.73 8.54 -64.65
CA ARG A 6 -34.58 9.16 -63.96
C ARG A 6 -34.54 8.77 -62.48
N LEU A 7 -35.71 8.69 -61.82
CA LEU A 7 -35.85 8.15 -60.46
C LEU A 7 -35.38 6.68 -60.36
N LYS A 8 -35.66 5.88 -61.39
CA LYS A 8 -35.19 4.48 -61.51
C LYS A 8 -33.66 4.37 -61.41
N GLY A 9 -32.93 5.30 -62.04
CA GLY A 9 -31.46 5.35 -62.01
C GLY A 9 -30.89 5.75 -60.64
N ILE A 10 -31.53 6.73 -59.96
CA ILE A 10 -31.18 7.13 -58.59
C ILE A 10 -31.30 5.95 -57.61
N GLY A 11 -32.31 5.09 -57.76
CA GLY A 11 -32.49 3.90 -56.93
C GLY A 11 -31.33 2.89 -57.06
N TRP A 12 -30.87 2.62 -58.29
CA TRP A 12 -29.72 1.74 -58.53
C TRP A 12 -28.42 2.33 -57.98
N PHE A 13 -28.20 3.64 -58.15
CA PHE A 13 -27.04 4.32 -57.56
C PHE A 13 -27.06 4.26 -56.02
N GLY A 14 -28.20 4.55 -55.40
CA GLY A 14 -28.38 4.47 -53.94
C GLY A 14 -28.13 3.06 -53.39
N SER A 15 -28.57 2.02 -54.10
CA SER A 15 -28.28 0.62 -53.76
C SER A 15 -26.76 0.33 -53.76
N CYS A 16 -26.04 0.78 -54.80
CA CYS A 16 -24.59 0.60 -54.87
C CYS A 16 -23.86 1.34 -53.73
N VAL A 17 -24.25 2.58 -53.44
CA VAL A 17 -23.69 3.36 -52.31
C VAL A 17 -23.98 2.67 -50.96
N ALA A 18 -25.18 2.12 -50.76
CA ALA A 18 -25.54 1.40 -49.54
C ALA A 18 -24.67 0.14 -49.33
N VAL A 19 -24.38 -0.61 -50.40
CA VAL A 19 -23.48 -1.77 -50.34
C VAL A 19 -22.05 -1.35 -49.96
N VAL A 20 -21.50 -0.32 -50.62
CA VAL A 20 -20.15 0.19 -50.30
C VAL A 20 -20.06 0.68 -48.85
N LEU A 21 -21.07 1.40 -48.36
CA LEU A 21 -21.14 1.85 -46.98
C LEU A 21 -21.25 0.68 -45.99
N GLY A 22 -22.00 -0.37 -46.34
CA GLY A 22 -22.09 -1.61 -45.55
C GLY A 22 -20.72 -2.28 -45.37
N PHE A 23 -19.96 -2.46 -46.46
CA PHE A 23 -18.59 -2.98 -46.38
C PHE A 23 -17.65 -2.10 -45.53
N TYR A 24 -17.78 -0.78 -45.64
CA TYR A 24 -17.01 0.15 -44.83
C TYR A 24 -17.31 0.01 -43.32
N LEU A 25 -18.59 -0.10 -42.95
CA LEU A 25 -19.00 -0.28 -41.54
C LEU A 25 -18.46 -1.60 -40.96
N VAL A 26 -18.45 -2.69 -41.73
CA VAL A 26 -17.86 -3.97 -41.29
C VAL A 26 -16.34 -3.84 -41.08
N SER A 27 -15.64 -3.16 -41.98
CA SER A 27 -14.19 -2.88 -41.81
C SER A 27 -13.92 -2.05 -40.53
N LEU A 28 -14.78 -1.06 -40.25
CA LEU A 28 -14.67 -0.22 -39.07
C LEU A 28 -14.97 -0.98 -37.75
N GLN A 29 -15.90 -1.95 -37.79
CA GLN A 29 -16.14 -2.87 -36.67
C GLN A 29 -14.92 -3.73 -36.35
N VAL A 30 -14.29 -4.33 -37.37
CA VAL A 30 -13.04 -5.12 -37.19
C VAL A 30 -11.92 -4.27 -36.57
N ALA A 31 -11.80 -3.00 -36.95
CA ALA A 31 -10.84 -2.07 -36.33
C ALA A 31 -11.18 -1.76 -34.86
N ALA A 32 -12.47 -1.60 -34.53
CA ALA A 32 -12.93 -1.39 -33.16
C ALA A 32 -12.72 -2.63 -32.27
N GLU A 33 -12.94 -3.83 -32.80
CA GLU A 33 -12.70 -5.11 -32.13
C GLU A 33 -11.21 -5.31 -31.82
N ARG A 34 -10.32 -5.07 -32.79
CA ARG A 34 -8.86 -5.12 -32.58
C ARG A 34 -8.43 -4.20 -31.45
N LYS A 35 -8.91 -2.95 -31.45
CA LYS A 35 -8.63 -1.98 -30.37
C LYS A 35 -9.14 -2.45 -29.01
N LYS A 36 -10.29 -3.14 -28.96
CA LYS A 36 -10.83 -3.73 -27.72
C LYS A 36 -9.96 -4.90 -27.22
N LEU A 37 -9.43 -5.72 -28.12
CA LEU A 37 -8.49 -6.80 -27.78
C LEU A 37 -7.16 -6.23 -27.24
N ASP A 38 -6.62 -5.17 -27.87
CA ASP A 38 -5.38 -4.52 -27.42
C ASP A 38 -5.53 -3.88 -26.02
N ASP A 39 -6.69 -3.27 -25.72
CA ASP A 39 -7.01 -2.74 -24.39
C ASP A 39 -7.09 -3.87 -23.34
N VAL A 40 -7.77 -4.98 -23.64
CA VAL A 40 -7.83 -6.16 -22.74
C VAL A 40 -6.45 -6.76 -22.52
N ASN A 41 -5.63 -6.92 -23.57
CA ASN A 41 -4.25 -7.42 -23.47
C ASN A 41 -3.37 -6.49 -22.61
N THR A 42 -3.55 -5.17 -22.73
CA THR A 42 -2.86 -4.17 -21.90
C THR A 42 -3.27 -4.27 -20.42
N ARG A 43 -4.54 -4.54 -20.13
CA ARG A 43 -5.04 -4.81 -18.76
C ARG A 43 -4.46 -6.10 -18.20
N ILE A 44 -4.44 -7.19 -18.97
CA ILE A 44 -3.84 -8.48 -18.58
C ILE A 44 -2.37 -8.27 -18.19
N ARG A 45 -1.56 -7.65 -19.07
CA ARG A 45 -0.15 -7.32 -18.79
C ARG A 45 0.08 -6.38 -17.62
N THR A 46 -0.97 -5.68 -17.16
CA THR A 46 -0.92 -4.84 -15.95
C THR A 46 -1.21 -5.69 -14.73
N ALA A 47 -2.29 -6.46 -14.74
CA ALA A 47 -2.60 -7.42 -13.68
C ALA A 47 -1.47 -8.44 -13.45
N GLU A 48 -0.80 -8.93 -14.49
CA GLU A 48 0.38 -9.80 -14.38
C GLU A 48 1.56 -9.15 -13.64
N ARG A 49 1.77 -7.83 -13.82
CA ARG A 49 2.81 -7.08 -13.09
C ARG A 49 2.39 -6.83 -11.64
N ASP A 50 1.12 -6.51 -11.42
CA ASP A 50 0.57 -6.28 -10.09
C ASP A 50 0.60 -7.58 -9.25
N ILE A 51 0.27 -8.73 -9.85
CA ILE A 51 0.39 -10.07 -9.24
C ILE A 51 1.84 -10.33 -8.82
N ARG A 52 2.83 -10.13 -9.71
CA ARG A 52 4.24 -10.33 -9.36
C ARG A 52 4.73 -9.41 -8.24
N ALA A 53 4.26 -8.16 -8.21
CA ALA A 53 4.57 -7.25 -7.11
C ALA A 53 3.99 -7.77 -5.78
N LEU A 54 2.71 -8.17 -5.78
CA LEU A 54 2.05 -8.76 -4.62
C LEU A 54 2.73 -10.05 -4.15
N GLU A 55 3.13 -10.94 -5.06
CA GLU A 55 3.91 -12.15 -4.77
C GLU A 55 5.21 -11.79 -4.03
N THR A 56 5.99 -10.82 -4.52
CA THR A 56 7.23 -10.40 -3.83
C THR A 56 6.97 -9.74 -2.47
N GLU A 57 5.86 -9.02 -2.29
CA GLU A 57 5.46 -8.50 -0.98
C GLU A 57 5.01 -9.60 -0.02
N PHE A 58 4.31 -10.64 -0.52
CA PHE A 58 3.91 -11.78 0.31
C PHE A 58 5.11 -12.65 0.68
N ASP A 59 6.02 -12.95 -0.24
CA ASP A 59 7.23 -13.73 0.04
C ASP A 59 8.11 -13.06 1.10
N THR A 60 8.30 -11.74 0.99
CA THR A 60 9.08 -10.98 1.99
C THR A 60 8.41 -10.93 3.35
N ARG A 61 7.09 -10.70 3.43
CA ARG A 61 6.34 -10.72 4.70
C ARG A 61 6.25 -12.13 5.31
N ALA A 62 6.07 -13.16 4.51
CA ALA A 62 6.03 -14.55 4.96
C ALA A 62 7.39 -15.03 5.45
N ASN A 63 8.48 -14.65 4.77
CA ASN A 63 9.85 -14.96 5.21
C ASN A 63 10.15 -14.32 6.58
N LEU A 64 9.74 -13.07 6.82
CA LEU A 64 9.89 -12.44 8.14
C LEU A 64 9.15 -13.21 9.24
N ALA A 65 7.90 -13.62 9.02
CA ALA A 65 7.15 -14.41 9.99
C ALA A 65 7.74 -15.82 10.21
N GLN A 66 8.30 -16.44 9.17
CA GLN A 66 9.01 -17.73 9.29
C GLN A 66 10.32 -17.59 10.05
N LEU A 67 11.09 -16.52 9.80
CA LEU A 67 12.30 -16.19 10.54
C LEU A 67 12.00 -15.91 12.00
N GLU A 68 10.95 -15.13 12.32
CA GLU A 68 10.52 -14.90 13.71
C GLU A 68 10.13 -16.20 14.41
N LYS A 69 9.38 -17.09 13.73
CA LYS A 69 9.04 -18.42 14.26
C LYS A 69 10.28 -19.28 14.51
N TRP A 70 11.19 -19.40 13.55
CA TRP A 70 12.46 -20.14 13.74
C TRP A 70 13.30 -19.53 14.86
N ASN A 71 13.26 -18.21 14.98
CA ASN A 71 13.99 -17.50 16.01
C ASN A 71 13.45 -17.77 17.42
N GLY A 72 12.13 -17.87 17.58
CA GLY A 72 11.50 -18.31 18.83
C GLY A 72 11.67 -19.81 19.12
N ASP A 73 11.49 -20.66 18.10
CA ASP A 73 11.39 -22.12 18.25
C ASP A 73 12.75 -22.83 18.40
N THR A 74 13.81 -22.38 17.70
CA THR A 74 15.07 -23.14 17.59
C THR A 74 16.34 -22.31 17.80
N LEU A 75 16.40 -21.07 17.33
CA LEU A 75 17.63 -20.25 17.39
C LEU A 75 17.73 -19.42 18.69
N ALA A 76 16.60 -19.13 19.32
CA ALA A 76 16.46 -18.38 20.57
C ALA A 76 17.19 -17.01 20.60
N LEU A 77 17.35 -16.36 19.45
CA LEU A 77 17.95 -15.02 19.35
C LEU A 77 16.88 -13.99 19.68
N THR A 78 17.23 -12.95 20.41
CA THR A 78 16.37 -11.77 20.59
C THR A 78 17.11 -10.52 20.17
N ALA A 79 16.38 -9.45 19.86
CA ALA A 79 16.99 -8.15 19.66
C ALA A 79 17.62 -7.69 20.98
N PRO A 80 18.89 -7.22 20.99
CA PRO A 80 19.54 -6.76 22.21
C PRO A 80 18.80 -5.58 22.82
N ILE A 81 18.65 -5.60 24.14
CA ILE A 81 17.94 -4.56 24.90
C ILE A 81 18.86 -3.37 25.18
N ALA A 82 18.29 -2.18 25.42
CA ALA A 82 19.06 -0.96 25.66
C ALA A 82 20.13 -1.10 26.77
N GLY A 83 19.84 -1.86 27.83
CA GLY A 83 20.79 -2.13 28.93
C GLY A 83 21.94 -3.11 28.61
N GLN A 84 21.98 -3.69 27.41
CA GLN A 84 23.11 -4.49 26.91
C GLN A 84 24.10 -3.66 26.08
N PHE A 85 23.76 -2.41 25.76
CA PHE A 85 24.65 -1.48 25.10
C PHE A 85 25.42 -0.64 26.13
N VAL A 86 26.65 -0.30 25.79
CA VAL A 86 27.48 0.62 26.57
C VAL A 86 26.99 2.05 26.34
N GLY A 87 26.73 2.80 27.41
CA GLY A 87 26.17 4.15 27.31
C GLY A 87 27.20 5.24 27.01
N ASP A 88 28.40 5.12 27.61
CA ASP A 88 29.43 6.15 27.63
C ASP A 88 30.83 5.61 27.25
N GLU A 89 31.71 6.45 26.71
CA GLU A 89 33.08 6.07 26.36
C GLU A 89 33.92 5.66 27.57
N THR A 90 33.60 6.16 28.77
CA THR A 90 34.26 5.78 30.03
C THR A 90 33.90 4.35 30.44
N GLN A 91 32.63 3.95 30.25
CA GLN A 91 32.20 2.57 30.44
C GLN A 91 32.89 1.66 29.42
N LEU A 92 33.01 2.10 28.16
CA LEU A 92 33.70 1.33 27.10
C LEU A 92 35.19 1.15 27.42
N ALA A 93 35.86 2.19 27.92
CA ALA A 93 37.27 2.11 28.34
C ALA A 93 37.50 1.19 29.55
N SER A 94 36.48 0.97 30.39
CA SER A 94 36.52 -0.01 31.50
C SER A 94 36.23 -1.46 31.07
N LEU A 95 35.83 -1.67 29.81
CA LEU A 95 35.29 -2.94 29.32
C LEU A 95 36.41 -3.87 28.79
N ASP A 96 36.86 -4.78 29.65
CA ASP A 96 37.88 -5.78 29.29
C ASP A 96 37.25 -6.94 28.50
N VAL A 97 37.32 -6.87 27.16
CA VAL A 97 36.77 -7.87 26.23
C VAL A 97 37.39 -9.27 26.39
N ARG A 98 38.58 -9.40 26.98
CA ARG A 98 39.17 -10.71 27.29
C ARG A 98 38.59 -11.31 28.57
N ARG A 99 38.11 -10.47 29.49
CA ARG A 99 37.47 -10.85 30.74
C ARG A 99 35.94 -10.80 30.54
N GLY A 100 35.44 -11.74 29.75
CA GLY A 100 34.00 -11.95 29.55
C GLY A 100 33.22 -12.03 30.87
N PRO A 101 31.91 -11.69 30.85
CA PRO A 101 31.15 -11.19 32.00
C PRO A 101 31.37 -12.02 33.26
N ALA A 102 32.19 -11.49 34.18
CA ALA A 102 32.55 -12.02 35.50
C ALA A 102 32.67 -13.56 35.61
N GLY A 103 33.20 -14.23 34.58
CA GLY A 103 33.07 -15.70 34.53
C GLY A 103 33.44 -16.38 33.21
N GLY A 104 34.52 -15.96 32.55
CA GLY A 104 35.29 -16.86 31.68
C GLY A 104 34.60 -17.47 30.47
N ALA A 105 34.10 -16.64 29.54
CA ALA A 105 34.05 -16.98 28.11
C ALA A 105 33.88 -15.70 27.26
N ILE A 106 34.49 -15.67 26.07
CA ILE A 106 34.03 -14.76 25.02
C ILE A 106 32.71 -15.35 24.49
N GLN A 107 31.59 -14.92 25.08
CA GLN A 107 30.27 -15.27 24.57
C GLN A 107 30.01 -14.43 23.31
N THR A 108 30.26 -15.01 22.14
CA THR A 108 29.59 -14.58 20.91
C THR A 108 28.08 -14.60 21.17
N ALA A 109 27.34 -13.60 20.69
CA ALA A 109 25.95 -13.31 21.08
C ALA A 109 24.87 -14.30 20.57
N ALA A 110 25.16 -15.60 20.62
CA ALA A 110 24.26 -16.71 20.39
C ALA A 110 24.43 -17.73 21.53
N LEU A 111 23.66 -17.55 22.62
CA LEU A 111 23.21 -18.56 23.60
C LEU A 111 22.75 -18.00 24.96
N LEU A 112 22.80 -16.69 25.21
CA LEU A 112 22.12 -16.10 26.37
C LEU A 112 20.71 -15.64 25.98
N VAL A 113 19.70 -16.42 26.35
CA VAL A 113 18.27 -16.06 26.21
C VAL A 113 17.90 -15.08 27.33
N PRO A 114 17.77 -13.76 27.07
CA PRO A 114 17.65 -12.75 28.14
C PRO A 114 16.23 -12.62 28.71
N SER A 115 15.28 -13.41 28.23
CA SER A 115 13.86 -13.33 28.58
C SER A 115 13.41 -14.30 29.66
N GLN A 116 14.28 -15.18 30.18
CA GLN A 116 13.95 -15.95 31.38
C GLN A 116 14.15 -15.04 32.62
N PRO A 117 13.09 -14.74 33.40
CA PRO A 117 13.23 -13.89 34.57
C PRO A 117 13.95 -14.66 35.69
N GLN A 118 15.29 -14.53 35.73
CA GLN A 118 16.05 -15.01 36.88
C GLN A 118 15.63 -14.21 38.14
N PRO A 119 15.30 -14.88 39.26
CA PRO A 119 15.06 -14.20 40.52
C PRO A 119 16.29 -13.39 40.93
N VAL A 120 16.10 -12.11 41.20
CA VAL A 120 17.17 -11.22 41.65
C VAL A 120 17.47 -11.53 43.12
N GLU A 121 18.49 -12.35 43.37
CA GLU A 121 18.99 -12.61 44.72
C GLU A 121 19.90 -11.43 45.15
N PRO A 122 19.56 -10.68 46.21
CA PRO A 122 20.28 -9.45 46.56
C PRO A 122 21.61 -9.77 47.27
N LEU A 123 22.73 -9.52 46.59
CA LEU A 123 24.06 -9.54 47.20
C LEU A 123 24.23 -8.40 48.23
N PRO A 124 24.94 -8.64 49.34
CA PRO A 124 24.98 -7.70 50.46
C PRO A 124 25.93 -6.52 50.21
N VAL A 125 25.45 -5.31 50.49
CA VAL A 125 26.23 -4.07 50.43
C VAL A 125 26.99 -3.86 51.75
N PRO A 126 28.32 -3.62 51.75
CA PRO A 126 29.05 -3.29 52.96
C PRO A 126 28.59 -1.95 53.55
N ALA A 127 28.53 -1.87 54.88
CA ALA A 127 27.95 -0.73 55.58
C ALA A 127 28.81 0.54 55.51
N ALA A 128 28.17 1.67 55.22
CA ALA A 128 28.64 3.00 55.58
C ALA A 128 27.49 3.77 56.25
N GLN A 129 27.69 4.12 57.52
CA GLN A 129 26.81 5.00 58.32
C GLN A 129 27.53 6.34 58.58
N PRO A 130 26.84 7.39 59.03
CA PRO A 130 25.55 7.86 58.55
C PRO A 130 25.60 9.36 58.22
N ASN A 131 24.70 9.85 57.36
CA ASN A 131 24.35 11.28 57.39
C ASN A 131 22.83 11.44 57.34
N ILE A 132 22.27 11.99 58.40
CA ILE A 132 20.83 11.93 58.70
C ILE A 132 20.14 13.17 58.14
N GLN A 133 19.30 13.03 57.11
CA GLN A 133 18.21 13.98 56.81
C GLN A 133 16.93 13.23 56.35
N THR A 134 16.04 13.04 57.32
CA THR A 134 14.56 13.00 57.27
C THR A 134 13.81 12.49 56.03
N ILE A 135 12.99 11.45 56.24
CA ILE A 135 11.85 11.00 55.40
C ILE A 135 10.56 11.61 56.03
N ALA A 136 9.42 11.90 55.39
CA ALA A 136 8.77 11.50 54.12
C ALA A 136 7.77 12.63 53.68
N PRO A 137 6.87 12.51 52.67
CA PRO A 137 6.56 11.40 51.76
C PRO A 137 6.46 11.78 50.26
N ALA A 138 6.16 10.78 49.41
CA ALA A 138 5.97 10.97 47.97
C ALA A 138 4.66 11.71 47.61
N PRO A 139 4.68 12.65 46.64
CA PRO A 139 3.47 13.16 46.00
C PRO A 139 3.08 12.30 44.78
N VAL A 140 1.78 12.08 44.63
CA VAL A 140 1.16 11.30 43.55
C VAL A 140 1.26 12.03 42.20
N VAL A 141 1.37 11.25 41.12
CA VAL A 141 1.35 11.69 39.71
C VAL A 141 0.24 12.72 39.42
N LYS A 142 0.62 13.83 38.79
CA LYS A 142 -0.29 14.64 37.96
C LYS A 142 0.35 14.84 36.59
N LEU A 143 -0.40 14.51 35.53
CA LEU A 143 0.00 14.83 34.15
C LEU A 143 0.15 16.35 34.00
N ALA A 144 1.36 16.81 33.73
CA ALA A 144 1.58 18.13 33.14
C ALA A 144 1.55 18.00 31.61
N LYS A 145 0.74 18.82 30.94
CA LYS A 145 0.76 18.91 29.48
C LYS A 145 2.07 19.61 29.06
N VAL A 146 2.79 19.02 28.11
CA VAL A 146 3.92 19.67 27.45
C VAL A 146 3.39 20.33 26.18
N ASP A 147 3.41 21.66 26.13
CA ASP A 147 3.13 22.41 24.92
C ASP A 147 4.31 22.34 23.95
N LEU A 148 4.05 21.94 22.70
CA LEU A 148 5.07 21.88 21.65
C LEU A 148 5.35 23.28 21.07
N PRO A 149 6.62 23.73 20.97
CA PRO A 149 6.95 24.95 20.25
C PRO A 149 6.78 24.78 18.73
N LYS A 150 6.24 25.81 18.07
CA LYS A 150 6.03 25.84 16.61
C LYS A 150 7.37 25.99 15.86
N PRO A 151 7.57 25.29 14.72
CA PRO A 151 8.80 25.42 13.94
C PRO A 151 8.89 26.79 13.24
N GLN A 152 10.05 27.43 13.33
CA GLN A 152 10.38 28.65 12.60
C GLN A 152 10.83 28.33 11.17
N VAL A 153 10.38 29.13 10.20
CA VAL A 153 10.78 29.01 8.79
C VAL A 153 11.97 29.93 8.51
N VAL A 154 13.15 29.35 8.26
CA VAL A 154 14.33 30.10 7.82
C VAL A 154 14.30 30.27 6.30
N LYS A 155 14.33 31.52 5.83
CA LYS A 155 14.51 31.85 4.40
C LYS A 155 15.97 31.64 4.00
N ALA A 156 16.22 30.77 3.02
CA ALA A 156 17.51 30.71 2.32
C ALA A 156 17.53 31.70 1.12
N VAL A 157 18.67 32.37 0.95
CA VAL A 157 18.91 33.40 -0.08
C VAL A 157 19.16 32.77 -1.45
N SER A 158 18.72 33.43 -2.53
CA SER A 158 18.97 33.00 -3.91
C SER A 158 20.27 33.59 -4.47
N GLU A 159 21.16 32.74 -4.99
CA GLU A 159 22.34 33.14 -5.76
C GLU A 159 22.25 32.72 -7.26
N ARG A 160 23.15 33.24 -8.09
CA ARG A 160 22.97 33.59 -9.52
C ARG A 160 24.34 33.54 -10.26
N ILE A 161 24.51 33.20 -11.55
CA ILE A 161 23.65 32.75 -12.65
C ILE A 161 24.45 31.70 -13.47
N VAL A 162 23.87 30.60 -13.97
CA VAL A 162 24.26 30.08 -15.30
C VAL A 162 23.04 29.68 -16.12
N THR A 163 22.94 30.25 -17.33
CA THR A 163 21.86 30.02 -18.30
C THR A 163 22.13 28.81 -19.18
N ALA A 164 21.19 27.86 -19.24
CA ALA A 164 21.08 26.89 -20.32
C ALA A 164 19.65 26.89 -20.89
N LYS A 165 19.53 27.21 -22.19
CA LYS A 165 18.23 27.36 -22.88
C LYS A 165 17.83 26.04 -23.52
N VAL A 166 17.07 25.23 -22.81
CA VAL A 166 16.43 23.99 -23.33
C VAL A 166 14.91 24.18 -23.34
N GLY A 167 14.25 23.64 -24.38
CA GLY A 167 12.83 23.90 -24.66
C GLY A 167 11.87 23.41 -23.57
N LYS A 168 10.71 24.07 -23.47
CA LYS A 168 9.61 23.67 -22.58
C LYS A 168 9.23 22.20 -22.81
N PRO A 169 9.31 21.31 -21.80
CA PRO A 169 8.52 20.08 -21.82
C PRO A 169 7.04 20.45 -21.63
N ALA A 170 6.16 19.83 -22.41
CA ALA A 170 4.73 20.02 -22.25
C ALA A 170 4.26 19.38 -20.93
N PRO A 171 3.43 20.06 -20.11
CA PRO A 171 2.87 19.43 -18.92
C PRO A 171 1.93 18.30 -19.35
N ILE A 172 2.21 17.10 -18.85
CA ILE A 172 1.38 15.91 -19.00
C ILE A 172 -0.03 16.26 -18.52
N ALA A 173 -1.05 15.98 -19.36
CA ALA A 173 -2.43 16.32 -19.07
C ALA A 173 -2.89 15.63 -17.77
N GLN A 174 -3.04 16.40 -16.70
CA GLN A 174 -3.69 15.92 -15.49
C GLN A 174 -5.13 15.54 -15.82
N VAL A 175 -5.39 14.25 -15.66
CA VAL A 175 -6.62 13.55 -15.99
C VAL A 175 -7.83 14.28 -15.39
N ARG A 176 -8.84 14.55 -16.24
CA ARG A 176 -10.12 15.18 -15.86
C ARG A 176 -11.05 14.25 -15.06
N THR A 177 -10.55 13.53 -14.06
CA THR A 177 -11.36 12.60 -13.24
C THR A 177 -11.87 13.23 -11.94
N ALA A 178 -11.09 14.09 -11.26
CA ALA A 178 -11.52 14.70 -10.00
C ALA A 178 -12.76 15.61 -10.17
N ALA A 179 -12.85 16.39 -11.25
CA ALA A 179 -13.95 17.32 -11.50
C ALA A 179 -15.26 16.67 -11.97
N ALA A 180 -15.22 15.40 -12.39
CA ALA A 180 -16.41 14.67 -12.87
C ALA A 180 -17.20 14.01 -11.72
N VAL A 181 -16.50 13.57 -10.66
CA VAL A 181 -17.15 12.94 -9.49
C VAL A 181 -17.92 13.96 -8.64
N ALA A 182 -17.43 15.20 -8.55
CA ALA A 182 -18.02 16.27 -7.75
C ALA A 182 -19.41 16.78 -8.19
N LYS A 183 -20.01 16.21 -9.26
CA LYS A 183 -21.34 16.58 -9.77
C LYS A 183 -22.35 15.43 -9.84
N VAL A 184 -22.01 14.25 -9.34
CA VAL A 184 -22.98 13.17 -9.21
C VAL A 184 -23.91 13.49 -8.03
N ARG A 185 -25.16 13.86 -8.33
CA ARG A 185 -26.17 14.14 -7.30
C ARG A 185 -26.51 12.84 -6.56
N PRO A 186 -26.54 12.81 -5.21
CA PRO A 186 -26.79 11.57 -4.46
C PRO A 186 -28.15 10.95 -4.78
N GLN A 187 -29.14 11.78 -5.13
CA GLN A 187 -30.46 11.34 -5.59
C GLN A 187 -30.43 10.51 -6.88
N ALA A 188 -29.48 10.77 -7.79
CA ALA A 188 -29.31 9.97 -9.00
C ALA A 188 -28.72 8.59 -8.68
N VAL A 189 -27.77 8.52 -7.75
CA VAL A 189 -27.20 7.25 -7.26
C VAL A 189 -28.29 6.40 -6.59
N ALA A 190 -29.11 7.01 -5.73
CA ALA A 190 -30.23 6.34 -5.07
C ALA A 190 -31.32 5.85 -6.05
N MET A 191 -31.53 6.55 -7.18
CA MET A 191 -32.43 6.09 -8.24
C MET A 191 -31.87 4.88 -9.00
N LEU A 192 -30.56 4.85 -9.28
CA LEU A 192 -29.90 3.68 -9.87
C LEU A 192 -29.93 2.49 -8.91
N ASP A 193 -29.60 2.70 -7.64
CA ASP A 193 -29.62 1.65 -6.61
C ASP A 193 -31.01 1.02 -6.48
N ARG A 194 -32.07 1.83 -6.48
CA ARG A 194 -33.47 1.36 -6.48
C ARG A 194 -33.90 0.65 -7.78
N GLN A 195 -33.26 0.92 -8.91
CA GLN A 195 -33.49 0.15 -10.15
C GLN A 195 -32.74 -1.19 -10.13
N LEU A 196 -31.54 -1.24 -9.56
CA LEU A 196 -30.75 -2.46 -9.42
C LEU A 196 -31.36 -3.42 -8.39
N LEU A 197 -31.84 -2.88 -7.27
CA LEU A 197 -32.51 -3.59 -6.17
C LEU A 197 -34.03 -3.78 -6.40
N SER A 198 -34.51 -3.67 -7.63
CA SER A 198 -35.94 -3.90 -7.92
C SER A 198 -36.33 -5.37 -7.71
N ASP A 199 -37.56 -5.63 -7.25
CA ASP A 199 -38.06 -6.99 -7.05
C ASP A 199 -38.07 -7.81 -8.35
N THR A 200 -38.14 -7.14 -9.51
CA THR A 200 -38.05 -7.77 -10.84
C THR A 200 -36.64 -8.24 -11.14
N THR A 201 -35.62 -7.39 -10.97
CA THR A 201 -34.21 -7.78 -11.20
C THR A 201 -33.74 -8.84 -10.22
N LEU A 202 -34.07 -8.71 -8.94
CA LEU A 202 -33.80 -9.74 -7.92
C LEU A 202 -34.55 -11.05 -8.23
N GLY A 203 -35.80 -10.96 -8.65
CA GLY A 203 -36.62 -12.11 -9.03
C GLY A 203 -36.04 -12.88 -10.23
N ASP A 204 -35.52 -12.19 -11.24
CA ASP A 204 -34.93 -12.84 -12.42
C ASP A 204 -33.56 -13.47 -12.12
N ILE A 205 -32.74 -12.86 -11.25
CA ILE A 205 -31.51 -13.48 -10.73
C ILE A 205 -31.86 -14.77 -9.97
N LEU A 206 -32.88 -14.74 -9.10
CA LEU A 206 -33.29 -15.90 -8.31
C LEU A 206 -33.87 -17.04 -9.18
N LYS A 207 -34.63 -16.69 -10.24
CA LYS A 207 -35.09 -17.66 -11.25
C LYS A 207 -33.93 -18.26 -12.02
N GLY A 208 -32.95 -17.45 -12.43
CA GLY A 208 -31.72 -17.90 -13.09
C GLY A 208 -30.98 -18.94 -12.26
N ALA A 209 -30.64 -18.60 -11.01
CA ALA A 209 -29.98 -19.52 -10.07
C ALA A 209 -30.78 -20.81 -9.82
N LYS A 210 -32.12 -20.72 -9.76
CA LYS A 210 -32.99 -21.90 -9.60
C LYS A 210 -33.08 -22.76 -10.86
N SER A 211 -32.91 -22.18 -12.04
CA SER A 211 -32.82 -22.94 -13.30
C SER A 211 -31.48 -23.65 -13.46
N GLU A 212 -30.39 -22.99 -13.03
CA GLU A 212 -29.04 -23.54 -13.08
C GLU A 212 -28.85 -24.67 -12.06
N SER A 213 -29.28 -24.49 -10.80
CA SER A 213 -29.22 -25.54 -9.78
C SER A 213 -30.07 -26.79 -10.11
N ARG A 214 -31.09 -26.66 -10.97
CA ARG A 214 -31.86 -27.79 -11.52
C ARG A 214 -31.18 -28.48 -12.70
N ARG A 215 -30.23 -27.84 -13.36
CA ARG A 215 -29.46 -28.38 -14.49
C ARG A 215 -28.16 -29.06 -14.03
N GLN A 216 -27.73 -28.78 -12.80
CA GLN A 216 -26.58 -29.41 -12.12
C GLN A 216 -26.98 -30.61 -11.23
N ARG A 217 -28.26 -31.02 -11.22
CA ARG A 217 -28.78 -32.23 -10.57
C ARG A 217 -29.33 -33.19 -11.61
#